data_AF-A0A401SQK3-F1
#
_entry.id   AF-A0A401SQK3-F1
#
_cell.length_a   1.000
_cell.length_b   1.000
_cell.length_c   1.000
_cell.angle_alpha   90.00
_cell.angle_beta   90.00
_cell.angle_gamma   90.00
#
_symmetry.space_group_name_H-M   'P 1'
#
loop_
_entity.id
_entity.type
_entity.pdbx_description
1 polymer ?
#
loop_
_entity_poly.entity_id
_entity_poly.type
_entity_poly.pdbx_seq_one_letter_code
_entity_poly.pdbx_strand_id
1 'polypeptide(L)'
;MLKHKRRKDEKEHVIKSTGVTSRPSSSSVSPVQRSTKHSSLLGMTSDEILSTLMEAEPPMVYSEHDPGKPFTEASMMTLLTNLADKELVHMIIWAKKVPGRNMELY
;
A
#
# COMPACT_ATOMS: atom_id res chain seq x y z
N MET A 1 43.50 -1.81 -23.43
CA MET A 1 43.69 -0.54 -22.69
C MET A 1 43.58 0.62 -23.68
N LEU A 2 42.39 1.20 -23.87
CA LEU A 2 42.20 2.39 -24.71
C LEU A 2 41.38 3.43 -23.93
N LYS A 3 42.07 4.47 -23.45
CA LYS A 3 41.49 5.73 -22.95
C LYS A 3 41.24 6.65 -24.14
N HIS A 4 40.17 7.46 -24.13
CA HIS A 4 40.03 8.83 -24.67
C HIS A 4 38.56 9.28 -24.43
N LYS A 5 38.22 9.96 -23.34
CA LYS A 5 38.26 11.42 -23.09
C LYS A 5 37.72 12.28 -24.26
N ARG A 6 36.48 12.80 -24.10
CA ARG A 6 36.10 14.17 -24.50
C ARG A 6 35.20 14.79 -23.44
N ARG A 7 35.68 15.91 -22.86
CA ARG A 7 34.90 16.90 -22.11
C ARG A 7 34.08 17.75 -23.09
N LYS A 8 32.95 18.30 -22.64
CA LYS A 8 32.65 19.72 -22.88
C LYS A 8 31.67 20.23 -21.82
N ASP A 9 31.99 21.42 -21.34
CA ASP A 9 31.58 22.07 -20.11
C ASP A 9 30.19 22.75 -20.17
N GLU A 10 29.54 22.75 -18.99
CA GLU A 10 28.86 23.84 -18.28
C GLU A 10 28.11 24.96 -19.04
N LYS A 11 26.90 25.27 -18.55
CA LYS A 11 26.49 26.67 -18.26
C LYS A 11 25.26 26.72 -17.34
N GLU A 12 25.49 27.14 -16.12
CA GLU A 12 24.51 27.67 -15.18
C GLU A 12 23.85 28.93 -15.76
N HIS A 13 22.56 29.14 -15.46
CA HIS A 13 21.91 30.43 -15.64
C HIS A 13 21.09 30.74 -14.39
N VAL A 14 21.75 31.38 -13.42
CA VAL A 14 21.11 32.15 -12.36
C VAL A 14 20.60 33.44 -13.00
N ILE A 15 19.28 33.64 -13.03
CA ILE A 15 18.69 34.94 -13.33
C ILE A 15 17.98 35.42 -12.06
N LYS A 16 18.63 36.38 -11.39
CA LYS A 16 18.04 37.27 -10.39
C LYS A 16 17.47 38.47 -11.14
N SER A 17 16.16 38.69 -11.08
CA SER A 17 15.61 40.03 -11.33
C SER A 17 14.29 40.24 -10.59
N THR A 18 14.30 41.35 -9.86
CA THR A 18 13.20 42.04 -9.19
C THR A 18 12.22 42.59 -10.22
N GLY A 19 10.91 42.39 -10.00
CA GLY A 19 9.87 43.00 -10.82
C GLY A 19 8.48 42.70 -10.27
N VAL A 20 7.93 43.63 -9.49
CA VAL A 20 6.52 43.66 -9.14
C VAL A 20 5.71 43.84 -10.43
N THR A 21 4.81 42.92 -10.70
CA THR A 21 3.79 43.07 -11.74
C THR A 21 2.54 42.34 -11.27
N SER A 22 1.50 43.15 -11.14
CA SER A 22 0.12 42.83 -10.78
C SER A 22 -0.41 41.60 -11.49
N ARG A 23 -0.72 40.56 -10.72
CA ARG A 23 -1.51 39.41 -11.18
C ARG A 23 -3.00 39.73 -10.95
N PRO A 24 -3.88 39.65 -11.96
CA PRO A 24 -5.30 39.82 -11.75
C PRO A 24 -5.83 38.66 -10.90
N SER A 25 -6.65 39.03 -9.91
CA SER A 25 -7.41 38.15 -9.04
C SER A 25 -8.24 37.16 -9.85
N SER A 26 -7.80 35.90 -9.90
CA SER A 26 -8.64 34.81 -10.37
C SER A 26 -9.55 34.38 -9.24
N SER A 27 -10.82 34.79 -9.40
CA SER A 27 -12.04 34.06 -9.05
C SER A 27 -11.92 32.97 -7.99
N SER A 28 -12.64 33.17 -6.88
CA SER A 28 -12.97 32.12 -5.92
C SER A 28 -13.56 30.91 -6.66
N VAL A 29 -12.78 29.84 -6.75
CA VAL A 29 -13.34 28.53 -7.05
C VAL A 29 -13.94 28.01 -5.74
N SER A 30 -15.27 28.03 -5.67
CA SER A 30 -16.04 27.36 -4.62
C SER A 30 -15.53 25.92 -4.48
N PRO A 31 -15.49 25.34 -3.26
CA PRO A 31 -15.18 23.93 -3.12
C PRO A 31 -16.35 23.17 -3.74
N VAL A 32 -16.19 22.72 -4.98
CA VAL A 32 -16.97 21.62 -5.52
C VAL A 32 -16.83 20.51 -4.51
N GLN A 33 -17.93 20.21 -3.80
CA GLN A 33 -18.09 19.00 -3.00
C GLN A 33 -18.01 17.82 -3.97
N ARG A 34 -16.79 17.50 -4.38
CA ARG A 34 -16.48 16.25 -5.01
C ARG A 34 -16.65 15.26 -3.88
N SER A 35 -17.74 14.50 -3.89
CA SER A 35 -17.92 13.35 -3.01
C SER A 35 -16.92 12.28 -3.44
N THR A 36 -15.64 12.57 -3.23
CA THR A 36 -14.57 11.61 -3.36
C THR A 36 -14.72 10.70 -2.16
N LYS A 37 -15.26 9.50 -2.39
CA LYS A 37 -15.08 8.34 -1.51
C LYS A 37 -13.60 7.95 -1.32
N HIS A 38 -12.68 8.79 -1.79
CA HIS A 38 -11.26 8.72 -1.55
C HIS A 38 -10.95 9.47 -0.26
N SER A 39 -11.21 8.81 0.87
CA SER A 39 -10.33 8.82 2.04
C SER A 39 -11.05 8.27 3.26
N SER A 40 -11.40 6.98 3.27
CA SER A 40 -11.87 6.39 4.54
C SER A 40 -10.79 6.51 5.61
N LEU A 41 -9.49 6.56 5.24
CA LEU A 41 -8.37 6.75 6.18
C LEU A 41 -8.16 8.19 6.67
N LEU A 42 -8.30 9.22 5.82
CA LEU A 42 -7.95 10.59 6.22
C LEU A 42 -8.96 11.19 7.22
N GLY A 43 -10.12 10.56 7.38
CA GLY A 43 -11.15 10.95 8.35
C GLY A 43 -11.17 10.09 9.63
N MET A 44 -10.37 9.02 9.72
CA MET A 44 -10.34 8.15 10.89
C MET A 44 -9.32 8.66 11.91
N THR A 45 -9.71 8.60 13.18
CA THR A 45 -8.81 8.76 14.33
C THR A 45 -7.90 7.52 14.46
N SER A 46 -6.80 7.67 15.22
CA SER A 46 -5.91 6.54 15.53
C SER A 46 -6.64 5.37 16.19
N ASP A 47 -7.60 5.67 17.07
CA ASP A 47 -8.32 4.67 17.85
C ASP A 47 -9.30 3.88 16.97
N GLU A 48 -9.94 4.55 16.01
CA GLU A 48 -10.81 3.89 15.02
C GLU A 48 -10.00 2.98 14.09
N ILE A 49 -8.80 3.41 13.67
CA ILE A 49 -7.89 2.57 12.87
C ILE A 49 -7.48 1.34 13.68
N LEU A 50 -7.08 1.53 14.94
CA LEU A 50 -6.67 0.43 15.81
C LEU A 50 -7.83 -0.55 16.06
N SER A 51 -9.02 -0.03 16.39
CA SER A 51 -10.22 -0.85 16.59
C SER A 51 -10.56 -1.67 15.35
N THR A 52 -10.50 -1.05 14.17
CA THR A 52 -10.80 -1.73 12.91
C THR A 52 -9.76 -2.83 12.61
N LEU A 53 -8.49 -2.59 12.89
CA LEU A 53 -7.43 -3.59 12.70
C LEU A 53 -7.58 -4.78 13.67
N MET A 54 -7.95 -4.51 14.92
CA MET A 54 -8.18 -5.55 15.93
C MET A 54 -9.39 -6.41 15.56
N GLU A 55 -10.50 -5.81 15.12
CA GLU A 55 -11.69 -6.54 14.70
C GLU A 55 -11.48 -7.32 13.39
N ALA A 56 -10.59 -6.84 12.53
CA ALA A 56 -10.33 -7.49 11.26
C ALA A 56 -9.53 -8.80 11.39
N GLU A 57 -8.80 -9.01 12.50
CA GLU A 57 -7.77 -10.06 12.66
C GLU A 57 -8.15 -11.42 12.04
N PRO A 58 -7.27 -12.03 11.23
CA PRO A 58 -7.53 -13.35 10.67
C PRO A 58 -7.69 -14.39 11.79
N PRO A 59 -8.61 -15.37 11.65
CA PRO A 59 -8.71 -16.45 12.62
C PRO A 59 -7.48 -17.36 12.57
N MET A 60 -7.22 -18.04 13.69
CA MET A 60 -6.21 -19.10 13.74
C MET A 60 -6.63 -20.29 12.87
N VAL A 61 -5.73 -20.74 12.01
CA VAL A 61 -5.93 -21.91 11.17
C VAL A 61 -5.09 -23.06 11.72
N TYR A 62 -5.72 -24.23 11.84
CA TYR A 62 -5.04 -25.44 12.25
C TYR A 62 -4.82 -26.37 11.06
N SER A 63 -3.76 -27.17 11.18
CA SER A 63 -3.42 -28.20 10.22
C SER A 63 -4.25 -29.46 10.50
N GLU A 64 -4.69 -30.16 9.46
CA GLU A 64 -5.53 -31.36 9.59
C GLU A 64 -4.68 -32.62 9.76
N HIS A 65 -3.61 -32.53 10.56
CA HIS A 65 -2.68 -33.64 10.74
C HIS A 65 -3.24 -34.69 11.71
N ASP A 66 -3.19 -35.95 11.29
CA ASP A 66 -3.44 -37.10 12.17
C ASP A 66 -2.19 -37.39 13.03
N PRO A 67 -2.23 -37.16 14.35
CA PRO A 67 -1.08 -37.38 15.24
C PRO A 67 -0.65 -38.85 15.34
N GLY A 68 -1.49 -39.81 14.89
CA GLY A 68 -1.14 -41.22 14.84
C GLY A 68 -0.22 -41.59 13.68
N LYS A 69 0.01 -40.67 12.72
CA LYS A 69 0.77 -40.94 11.50
C LYS A 69 2.14 -40.27 11.53
N PRO A 70 3.24 -41.00 11.28
CA PRO A 70 4.57 -40.39 11.24
C PRO A 70 4.69 -39.43 10.04
N PHE A 71 5.50 -38.39 10.22
CA PHE A 71 5.83 -37.49 9.13
C PHE A 71 6.81 -38.12 8.15
N THR A 72 6.47 -37.99 6.87
CA THR A 72 7.40 -38.07 5.74
C THR A 72 7.59 -36.67 5.14
N GLU A 73 8.66 -36.45 4.37
CA GLU A 73 8.90 -35.19 3.66
C GLU A 73 7.68 -34.75 2.83
N ALA A 74 7.11 -35.67 2.04
CA ALA A 74 5.92 -35.41 1.24
C ALA A 74 4.71 -35.02 2.11
N SER A 75 4.49 -35.70 3.23
CA SER A 75 3.38 -35.36 4.14
C SER A 75 3.56 -34.01 4.83
N MET A 76 4.80 -33.65 5.17
CA MET A 76 5.13 -32.36 5.78
C MET A 76 4.90 -31.22 4.78
N MET A 77 5.43 -31.37 3.57
CA MET A 77 5.22 -30.41 2.48
C MET A 77 3.74 -30.21 2.17
N THR A 78 2.99 -31.31 2.11
CA THR A 78 1.53 -31.27 1.87
C THR A 78 0.81 -30.54 3.00
N LEU A 79 1.12 -30.85 4.26
CA LEU A 79 0.50 -30.22 5.42
C LEU A 79 0.75 -28.71 5.44
N LEU A 80 2.00 -28.31 5.24
CA LEU A 80 2.40 -26.89 5.22
C LEU A 80 1.78 -26.14 4.04
N THR A 81 1.74 -26.74 2.85
CA THR A 81 1.13 -26.12 1.67
C THR A 81 -0.38 -25.94 1.87
N ASN A 82 -1.07 -26.96 2.37
CA ASN A 82 -2.50 -26.88 2.67
C ASN A 82 -2.81 -25.84 3.76
N LEU A 83 -1.95 -25.73 4.77
CA LEU A 83 -2.10 -24.72 5.82
C LEU A 83 -1.94 -23.32 5.24
N ALA A 84 -0.91 -23.10 4.42
CA ALA A 84 -0.66 -21.83 3.75
C ALA A 84 -1.81 -21.41 2.83
N ASP A 85 -2.39 -22.35 2.07
CA ASP A 85 -3.55 -22.08 1.21
C ASP A 85 -4.76 -21.61 2.04
N LYS A 86 -5.03 -22.28 3.17
CA LYS A 86 -6.11 -21.88 4.09
C LYS A 86 -5.82 -20.50 4.69
N GLU A 87 -4.61 -20.23 5.15
CA GLU A 87 -4.23 -18.92 5.70
C GLU A 87 -4.32 -17.80 4.66
N LEU A 88 -3.92 -18.07 3.41
CA LEU A 88 -3.94 -17.11 2.32
C LEU A 88 -5.36 -16.59 2.02
N VAL A 89 -6.36 -17.47 2.04
CA VAL A 89 -7.77 -17.05 1.89
C VAL A 89 -8.15 -16.03 2.98
N HIS A 90 -7.76 -16.28 4.23
CA HIS A 90 -8.04 -15.36 5.33
C HIS A 90 -7.23 -14.06 5.22
N MET A 91 -5.97 -14.11 4.77
CA MET A 91 -5.18 -12.92 4.51
C MET A 91 -5.78 -12.03 3.42
N ILE A 92 -6.31 -12.60 2.35
CA ILE A 92 -6.98 -11.84 1.28
C ILE A 92 -8.25 -11.18 1.81
N ILE A 93 -9.05 -11.92 2.58
CA ILE A 93 -10.28 -11.37 3.18
C ILE A 93 -9.95 -10.28 4.20
N TRP A 94 -8.97 -10.52 5.09
CA TRP A 94 -8.45 -9.54 6.04
C TRP A 94 -7.98 -8.28 5.31
N ALA A 95 -7.26 -8.45 4.20
CA ALA A 95 -6.73 -7.34 3.44
C ALA A 95 -7.82 -6.40 2.91
N LYS A 96 -8.99 -6.93 2.55
CA LYS A 96 -10.15 -6.13 2.13
C LYS A 96 -10.76 -5.32 3.28
N LYS A 97 -10.55 -5.73 4.53
CA LYS A 97 -11.01 -5.01 5.73
C LYS A 97 -10.05 -3.92 6.19
N VAL A 98 -8.81 -3.90 5.70
CA VAL A 98 -7.82 -2.89 6.08
C VAL A 98 -8.22 -1.53 5.50
N PRO A 99 -8.47 -0.51 6.35
CA PRO A 99 -8.89 0.80 5.89
C PRO A 99 -7.91 1.42 4.87
N GLY A 100 -8.46 2.01 3.80
CA GLY A 100 -7.72 2.67 2.72
C GLY A 100 -6.87 1.77 1.80
N ARG A 101 -6.92 0.45 1.99
CA ARG A 101 -6.43 -0.52 0.99
C ARG A 101 -7.48 -0.67 -0.11
N ASN A 102 -7.59 0.30 -1.01
CA ASN A 102 -8.46 0.19 -2.17
C ASN A 102 -7.92 -0.90 -3.12
N MET A 103 -8.44 -2.13 -2.99
CA MET A 103 -8.28 -3.18 -4.02
C MET A 103 -9.31 -3.00 -5.16
N GLU A 104 -9.52 -1.76 -5.62
CA GLU A 104 -10.22 -1.51 -6.88
C GLU A 104 -9.20 -1.60 -8.02
N LEU A 105 -8.76 -2.82 -8.34
CA LEU A 105 -8.05 -3.11 -9.58
C LEU A 105 -8.55 -4.44 -10.13
N TYR A 106 -9.85 -4.49 -10.49
CA TYR A 106 -10.43 -5.25 -11.59
C TYR A 106 -11.79 -4.65 -11.95
#